data_AF-A0A9Q9VES7-F1
#
_entry.id   AF-A0A9Q9VES7-F1
#
_cell.length_a   1.000
_cell.length_b   1.000
_cell.length_c   1.000
_cell.angle_alpha   90.00
_cell.angle_beta   90.00
_cell.angle_gamma   90.00
#
_symmetry.space_group_name_H-M   'P 1'
#
loop_
_entity.id
_entity.type
_entity.pdbx_description
1 polymer ?
#
loop_
_entity_poly.entity_id
_entity_poly.type
_entity_poly.pdbx_seq_one_letter_code
_entity_poly.pdbx_strand_id
1 'polypeptide(L)'
;MISYLFQGSFKKQAKFNKFVHEMKEVVTITLETVPAESYQQTSTTEINATSGRLPSGFAIPLFPRDLQAKLDNKEPCQKSSKDRHRIIRVLHEAMIEHTMYPTNAEYVQVAKALIVKYPFLKDLEGNGYHTWHQSLKRKFKAEHAPLVHDDEVRKSKEKFGHKKVRL
;
A
#
# COMPACT_ATOMS: atom_id res chain seq x y z
N MET A 1 25.09 -6.22 -18.35
CA MET A 1 24.78 -7.05 -17.16
C MET A 1 23.27 -7.30 -16.97
N ILE A 2 22.49 -7.57 -18.05
CA ILE A 2 21.05 -7.92 -17.94
C ILE A 2 20.74 -9.25 -18.68
N SER A 3 21.68 -9.78 -19.46
CA SER A 3 21.54 -11.05 -20.20
C SER A 3 21.32 -12.28 -19.32
N TYR A 4 21.63 -12.21 -18.03
CA TYR A 4 21.40 -13.29 -17.07
C TYR A 4 19.93 -13.45 -16.66
N LEU A 5 19.05 -12.47 -16.96
CA LEU A 5 17.63 -12.53 -16.56
C LEU A 5 16.81 -13.57 -17.34
N PHE A 6 17.32 -14.06 -18.47
CA PHE A 6 16.65 -15.03 -19.36
C PHE A 6 17.46 -16.30 -19.60
N GLN A 7 18.41 -16.62 -18.71
CA GLN A 7 19.27 -17.77 -18.86
C GLN A 7 18.42 -19.06 -18.90
N GLY A 8 18.50 -19.79 -20.03
CA GLY A 8 17.71 -20.99 -20.31
C GLY A 8 16.58 -20.83 -21.34
N SER A 9 16.27 -19.61 -21.82
CA SER A 9 15.26 -19.41 -22.87
C SER A 9 15.73 -18.47 -23.99
N PHE A 10 16.32 -19.08 -25.03
CA PHE A 10 16.78 -18.38 -26.24
C PHE A 10 15.68 -17.53 -26.90
N LYS A 11 14.44 -18.02 -26.92
CA LYS A 11 13.28 -17.28 -27.47
C LYS A 11 12.97 -15.99 -26.69
N LYS A 12 13.12 -16.00 -25.37
CA LYS A 12 12.89 -14.80 -24.54
C LYS A 12 14.01 -13.78 -24.74
N GLN A 13 15.25 -14.25 -24.83
CA GLN A 13 16.41 -13.40 -25.11
C GLN A 13 16.30 -12.72 -26.48
N ALA A 14 15.88 -13.45 -27.52
CA ALA A 14 15.66 -12.88 -28.86
C ALA A 14 14.55 -11.81 -28.86
N LYS A 15 13.44 -12.04 -28.15
CA LYS A 15 12.36 -11.05 -28.02
C LYS A 15 12.81 -9.78 -27.28
N PHE A 16 13.56 -9.95 -26.20
CA PHE A 16 14.11 -8.82 -25.44
C PHE A 16 15.10 -8.00 -26.28
N ASN A 17 15.99 -8.67 -27.03
CA ASN A 17 16.92 -7.98 -27.92
C ASN A 17 16.20 -7.20 -29.02
N LYS A 18 15.14 -7.77 -29.60
CA LYS A 18 14.30 -7.07 -30.60
C LYS A 18 13.64 -5.82 -29.99
N PHE A 19 13.08 -5.94 -28.78
CA PHE A 19 12.49 -4.81 -28.06
C PHE A 19 13.51 -3.69 -27.79
N VAL A 20 14.72 -4.02 -27.34
CA VAL A 20 15.77 -3.01 -27.10
C VAL A 20 16.20 -2.33 -28.40
N HIS A 21 16.26 -3.07 -29.51
CA HIS A 21 16.59 -2.50 -30.82
C HIS A 21 15.50 -1.51 -31.29
N GLU A 22 14.24 -1.89 -31.13
CA GLU A 22 13.09 -1.05 -31.49
C GLU A 22 13.05 0.24 -30.65
N MET A 23 13.33 0.16 -29.34
CA MET A 23 13.45 1.36 -28.50
C MET A 23 14.65 2.24 -28.88
N LYS A 24 15.75 1.67 -29.35
CA LYS A 24 16.90 2.46 -29.82
C LYS A 24 16.59 3.22 -31.11
N GLU A 25 15.76 2.67 -31.99
CA GLU A 25 15.35 3.37 -33.21
C GLU A 25 14.30 4.45 -32.95
N VAL A 26 13.45 4.30 -31.92
CA VAL A 26 12.40 5.29 -31.58
C VAL A 26 12.95 6.48 -30.77
N VAL A 27 14.15 6.37 -30.20
CA VAL A 27 14.77 7.41 -29.37
C VAL A 27 16.02 7.97 -30.04
N THR A 28 15.87 8.52 -31.25
CA THR A 28 16.78 9.56 -31.74
C THR A 28 16.30 10.90 -31.15
N ILE A 29 16.55 11.10 -29.86
CA ILE A 29 16.44 12.43 -29.25
C ILE A 29 17.64 13.22 -29.75
N THR A 30 17.41 14.14 -30.69
CA THR A 30 18.34 15.22 -31.01
C THR A 30 18.50 16.09 -29.77
N LEU A 31 19.61 15.90 -29.05
CA LEU A 31 20.01 16.73 -27.92
C LEU A 31 20.66 18.01 -28.47
N GLU A 32 19.89 19.11 -28.56
CA GLU A 32 20.49 20.45 -28.55
C GLU A 32 20.84 20.84 -27.10
N THR A 33 22.08 21.24 -26.89
CA THR A 33 22.60 21.64 -25.58
C THR A 33 22.16 23.06 -25.25
N VAL A 34 21.19 23.19 -24.35
CA VAL A 34 20.76 24.49 -23.79
C VAL A 34 21.75 24.94 -22.69
N PRO A 35 22.20 26.21 -22.67
CA PRO A 35 23.22 26.70 -21.74
C PRO A 35 22.77 26.68 -20.27
N ALA A 36 23.75 26.45 -19.40
CA ALA A 36 23.59 26.35 -17.96
C ALA A 36 23.44 27.72 -17.30
N GLU A 37 22.22 28.23 -17.13
CA GLU A 37 21.94 29.28 -16.14
C GLU A 37 20.65 29.01 -15.36
N SER A 38 20.84 28.92 -14.04
CA SER A 38 19.87 29.06 -12.94
C SER A 38 18.53 28.32 -13.02
N TYR A 39 18.45 27.20 -12.30
CA TYR A 39 17.18 26.82 -11.67
C TYR A 39 17.37 26.77 -10.16
N GLN A 40 16.72 27.72 -9.49
CA GLN A 40 16.58 27.75 -8.05
C GLN A 40 15.81 26.50 -7.59
N GLN A 41 16.27 25.90 -6.49
CA GLN A 41 15.55 24.85 -5.78
C GLN A 41 14.22 25.40 -5.27
N THR A 42 13.14 25.13 -5.99
CA THR A 42 11.79 25.24 -5.42
C THR A 42 11.50 23.94 -4.69
N SER A 43 11.36 24.07 -3.37
CA SER A 43 10.84 23.07 -2.45
C SER A 43 9.57 22.41 -2.99
N THR A 44 9.69 21.14 -3.37
CA THR A 44 8.57 20.26 -3.74
C THR A 44 7.73 19.91 -2.51
N THR A 45 6.83 20.81 -2.12
CA THR A 45 5.81 20.52 -1.10
C THR A 45 4.40 20.35 -1.71
N GLU A 46 4.17 20.64 -3.00
CA GLU A 46 2.78 20.80 -3.49
C GLU A 46 2.33 19.91 -4.65
N ILE A 47 3.15 18.98 -5.16
CA ILE A 47 2.80 18.17 -6.35
C ILE A 47 2.07 16.84 -6.09
N ASN A 48 1.74 16.48 -4.84
CA ASN A 48 1.13 15.18 -4.53
C ASN A 48 -0.40 15.18 -4.36
N ALA A 49 -1.10 16.25 -4.74
CA ALA A 49 -2.55 16.36 -4.50
C ALA A 49 -3.43 15.43 -5.36
N THR A 50 -2.91 14.77 -6.40
CA THR A 50 -3.75 14.06 -7.39
C THR A 50 -3.45 12.58 -7.58
N SER A 51 -2.49 12.00 -6.85
CA SER A 51 -2.06 10.60 -7.11
C SER A 51 -2.93 9.52 -6.45
N GLY A 52 -3.95 9.86 -5.64
CA GLY A 52 -4.73 8.85 -4.89
C GLY A 52 -3.85 7.92 -4.05
N ARG A 53 -2.74 8.47 -3.52
CA ARG A 53 -1.73 7.77 -2.74
C ARG A 53 -1.64 8.41 -1.36
N LEU A 54 -1.24 7.60 -0.39
CA LEU A 54 -1.05 8.08 0.97
C LEU A 54 0.08 9.14 0.99
N PRO A 55 -0.10 10.28 1.69
CA PRO A 55 0.97 11.27 1.83
C PRO A 55 2.22 10.65 2.49
N SER A 56 3.41 11.16 2.17
CA SER A 56 4.69 10.65 2.71
C SER A 56 4.80 10.75 4.24
N GLY A 57 4.01 11.61 4.89
CA GLY A 57 3.80 11.64 6.33
C GLY A 57 2.33 11.36 6.64
N PHE A 58 2.02 10.19 7.21
CA PHE A 58 0.67 9.88 7.67
C PHE A 58 0.45 10.43 9.08
N ALA A 59 -0.47 11.39 9.22
CA ALA A 59 -0.86 11.92 10.51
C ALA A 59 -1.86 10.96 11.17
N ILE A 60 -1.57 10.51 12.40
CA ILE A 60 -2.48 9.62 13.12
C ILE A 60 -3.71 10.41 13.57
N PRO A 61 -4.93 10.01 13.14
CA PRO A 61 -6.17 10.69 13.49
C PRO A 61 -6.44 10.67 15.00
N LEU A 62 -7.39 11.48 15.43
CA LEU A 62 -7.91 11.41 16.79
C LEU A 62 -8.75 10.16 16.97
N PHE A 63 -8.59 9.50 18.11
CA PHE A 63 -9.42 8.35 18.46
C PHE A 63 -10.70 8.80 19.18
N PRO A 64 -11.76 7.96 19.17
CA PRO A 64 -12.94 8.18 20.01
C PRO A 64 -12.54 8.47 21.46
N ARG A 65 -13.24 9.39 22.14
CA ARG A 65 -12.86 9.96 23.45
C ARG A 65 -12.44 8.90 24.47
N ASP A 66 -13.19 7.81 24.56
CA ASP A 66 -12.91 6.72 25.50
C ASP A 66 -11.63 5.96 25.16
N LEU A 67 -11.36 5.72 23.89
CA LEU A 67 -10.13 5.10 23.43
C LEU A 67 -8.94 6.07 23.54
N GLN A 68 -9.13 7.34 23.21
CA GLN A 68 -8.11 8.37 23.33
C GLN A 68 -7.66 8.54 24.78
N ALA A 69 -8.59 8.60 25.74
CA ALA A 69 -8.25 8.70 27.16
C ALA A 69 -7.38 7.53 27.63
N LYS A 70 -7.67 6.30 27.18
CA LYS A 70 -6.82 5.12 27.48
C LYS A 70 -5.43 5.25 26.88
N LEU A 71 -5.33 5.75 25.65
CA LEU A 71 -4.04 5.98 24.99
C LEU A 71 -3.23 7.08 25.69
N ASP A 72 -3.89 8.15 26.15
CA ASP A 72 -3.27 9.24 26.90
C ASP A 72 -2.78 8.76 28.27
N ASN A 73 -3.54 7.86 28.92
CA ASN A 73 -3.16 7.16 30.14
C ASN A 73 -2.11 6.05 29.93
N LYS A 74 -1.66 5.82 28.69
CA LYS A 74 -0.69 4.78 28.31
C LYS A 74 -1.12 3.37 28.72
N GLU A 75 -2.42 3.11 28.73
CA GLU A 75 -2.94 1.77 29.00
C GLU A 75 -2.51 0.78 27.90
N PRO A 76 -2.32 -0.51 28.22
CA PRO A 76 -1.87 -1.51 27.26
C PRO A 76 -2.99 -1.95 26.30
N CYS A 77 -3.48 -1.04 25.46
CA CYS A 77 -4.56 -1.27 24.49
C CYS A 77 -4.25 -2.38 23.47
N GLN A 78 -2.96 -2.70 23.24
CA GLN A 78 -2.53 -3.80 22.38
C GLN A 78 -2.95 -5.19 22.90
N LYS A 79 -3.09 -5.33 24.23
CA LYS A 79 -3.50 -6.59 24.88
C LYS A 79 -5.01 -6.83 24.74
N SER A 80 -5.79 -5.75 24.74
CA SER A 80 -7.24 -5.79 24.57
C SER A 80 -7.58 -5.97 23.09
N SER A 81 -8.16 -7.12 22.74
CA SER A 81 -8.63 -7.36 21.37
C SER A 81 -9.62 -6.28 20.92
N LYS A 82 -10.53 -5.84 21.80
CA LYS A 82 -11.53 -4.80 21.51
C LYS A 82 -10.88 -3.47 21.15
N ASP A 83 -9.93 -3.00 21.97
CA ASP A 83 -9.27 -1.70 21.76
C ASP A 83 -8.38 -1.75 20.51
N ARG A 84 -7.64 -2.85 20.30
CA ARG A 84 -6.85 -3.08 19.08
C ARG A 84 -7.72 -2.98 17.82
N HIS A 85 -8.87 -3.68 17.78
CA HIS A 85 -9.77 -3.62 16.63
C HIS A 85 -10.30 -2.20 16.40
N ARG A 86 -10.56 -1.44 17.46
CA ARG A 86 -11.08 -0.09 17.36
C ARG A 86 -10.04 0.90 16.84
N ILE A 87 -8.78 0.78 17.29
CA ILE A 87 -7.64 1.50 16.72
C ILE A 87 -7.52 1.20 15.22
N ILE A 88 -7.57 -0.08 14.83
CA ILE A 88 -7.48 -0.49 13.43
C ILE A 88 -8.63 0.05 12.58
N ARG A 89 -9.86 0.11 13.11
CA ARG A 89 -11.01 0.71 12.42
C ARG A 89 -10.78 2.18 12.10
N VAL A 90 -10.35 2.96 13.10
CA VAL A 90 -10.09 4.41 12.92
C VAL A 90 -8.97 4.64 11.89
N LEU A 91 -7.89 3.86 11.96
CA LEU A 91 -6.79 3.96 10.98
C LEU A 91 -7.25 3.58 9.57
N HIS A 92 -8.08 2.55 9.46
CA HIS A 92 -8.64 2.11 8.19
C HIS A 92 -9.53 3.18 7.55
N GLU A 93 -10.43 3.79 8.33
CA GLU A 93 -11.30 4.89 7.89
C GLU A 93 -10.47 6.06 7.35
N ALA A 94 -9.45 6.50 8.10
CA ALA A 94 -8.55 7.58 7.67
C ALA A 94 -7.73 7.21 6.42
N MET A 95 -7.33 5.95 6.24
CA MET A 95 -6.63 5.52 5.03
C MET A 95 -7.53 5.50 3.80
N ILE A 96 -8.79 5.10 3.96
CA ILE A 96 -9.76 5.00 2.86
C ILE A 96 -10.07 6.37 2.25
N GLU A 97 -9.97 7.46 3.03
CA GLU A 97 -10.07 8.83 2.53
C GLU A 97 -9.01 9.16 1.47
N HIS A 98 -7.87 8.44 1.49
CA HIS A 98 -6.78 8.64 0.55
C HIS A 98 -6.71 7.55 -0.54
N THR A 99 -6.92 6.29 -0.17
CA THR A 99 -6.81 5.17 -1.10
C THR A 99 -7.65 3.96 -0.68
N MET A 100 -8.39 3.41 -1.65
CA MET A 100 -9.13 2.15 -1.48
C MET A 100 -8.22 0.94 -1.56
N TYR A 101 -7.06 1.04 -2.23
CA TYR A 101 -6.16 -0.10 -2.46
C TYR A 101 -4.74 0.23 -1.99
N PRO A 102 -4.49 0.26 -0.68
CA PRO A 102 -3.16 0.54 -0.17
C PRO A 102 -2.15 -0.53 -0.55
N THR A 103 -0.94 -0.07 -0.87
CA THR A 103 0.27 -0.85 -1.08
C THR A 103 0.86 -1.36 0.24
N ASN A 104 1.77 -2.32 0.17
CA ASN A 104 2.46 -2.84 1.36
C ASN A 104 3.23 -1.74 2.10
N ALA A 105 3.90 -0.86 1.35
CA ALA A 105 4.64 0.26 1.92
C ALA A 105 3.74 1.22 2.70
N GLU A 106 2.54 1.52 2.19
CA GLU A 106 1.58 2.39 2.86
C GLU A 106 1.07 1.78 4.17
N TYR A 107 0.78 0.47 4.21
CA TYR A 107 0.43 -0.19 5.49
C TYR A 107 1.55 -0.09 6.52
N VAL A 108 2.80 -0.32 6.07
CA VAL A 108 3.98 -0.23 6.94
C VAL A 108 4.16 1.20 7.45
N GLN A 109 3.94 2.20 6.59
CA GLN A 109 4.05 3.62 6.94
C GLN A 109 3.05 4.00 8.04
N VAL A 110 1.77 3.62 7.90
CA VAL A 110 0.73 3.89 8.91
C VAL A 110 1.04 3.18 10.23
N ALA A 111 1.45 1.92 10.16
CA ALA A 111 1.82 1.16 11.35
C ALA A 111 3.01 1.80 12.08
N LYS A 112 4.04 2.26 11.35
CA LYS A 112 5.17 2.99 11.93
C LYS A 112 4.74 4.32 12.56
N ALA A 113 3.90 5.09 11.87
CA ALA A 113 3.38 6.36 12.38
C ALA A 113 2.61 6.16 13.70
N LEU A 114 1.86 5.06 13.82
CA LEU A 114 1.14 4.71 15.05
C LEU A 114 2.11 4.48 16.21
N ILE A 115 3.17 3.69 15.98
CA ILE A 115 4.17 3.40 17.02
C ILE A 115 4.98 4.63 17.39
N VAL A 116 5.29 5.51 16.43
CA VAL A 116 5.98 6.78 16.71
C VAL A 116 5.15 7.66 17.63
N LYS A 117 3.83 7.75 17.40
CA LYS A 117 2.92 8.54 18.26
C LYS A 117 2.65 7.86 19.60
N TYR A 118 2.56 6.54 19.64
CA TYR A 118 2.27 5.75 20.84
C TYR A 118 3.29 4.62 21.03
N PRO A 119 4.50 4.92 21.56
CA PRO A 119 5.58 3.94 21.68
C PRO A 119 5.24 2.72 22.55
N PHE A 120 4.31 2.86 23.51
CA PHE A 120 3.87 1.77 24.38
C PHE A 120 3.01 0.70 23.68
N LEU A 121 2.52 0.99 22.45
CA LEU A 121 1.81 0.02 21.62
C LEU A 121 2.73 -0.89 20.80
N LYS A 122 4.06 -0.67 20.88
CA LYS A 122 5.05 -1.44 20.14
C LYS A 122 5.00 -2.92 20.52
N ASP A 123 5.07 -3.80 19.52
CA ASP A 123 5.23 -5.23 19.73
C ASP A 123 6.57 -5.51 20.45
N LEU A 124 6.58 -6.46 21.40
CA LEU A 124 7.78 -6.84 22.15
C LEU A 124 8.81 -7.54 21.27
N GLU A 125 8.37 -8.25 20.23
CA GLU A 125 9.21 -9.07 19.36
C GLU A 125 9.23 -8.53 17.92
N GLY A 126 10.35 -8.78 17.23
CA GLY A 126 10.51 -8.47 15.82
C GLY A 126 10.63 -6.96 15.53
N ASN A 127 9.94 -6.52 14.47
CA ASN A 127 9.98 -5.15 13.95
C ASN A 127 9.10 -4.16 14.73
N GLY A 128 8.40 -4.59 15.79
CA GLY A 128 7.70 -3.70 16.72
C GLY A 128 6.35 -3.13 16.24
N TYR A 129 5.99 -3.31 14.97
CA TYR A 129 4.71 -2.85 14.39
C TYR A 129 4.00 -3.93 13.58
N HIS A 130 4.47 -5.18 13.66
CA HIS A 130 4.00 -6.28 12.81
C HIS A 130 2.52 -6.56 13.03
N THR A 131 2.08 -6.59 14.29
CA THR A 131 0.69 -6.87 14.67
C THR A 131 -0.25 -5.83 14.05
N TRP A 132 0.12 -4.55 14.13
CA TRP A 132 -0.65 -3.44 13.59
C TRP A 132 -0.72 -3.48 12.07
N HIS A 133 0.41 -3.68 11.40
CA HIS A 133 0.48 -3.85 9.94
C HIS A 133 -0.43 -5.01 9.48
N GLN A 134 -0.29 -6.20 10.07
CA GLN A 134 -1.08 -7.35 9.66
C GLN A 134 -2.57 -7.16 9.94
N SER A 135 -2.92 -6.54 11.07
CA SER A 135 -4.32 -6.31 11.43
C SER A 135 -4.99 -5.33 10.46
N LEU A 136 -4.27 -4.28 10.05
CA LEU A 136 -4.74 -3.31 9.07
C LEU A 136 -4.90 -3.94 7.68
N LYS A 137 -3.91 -4.70 7.22
CA LYS A 137 -3.99 -5.44 5.96
C LYS A 137 -5.17 -6.42 5.96
N ARG A 138 -5.40 -7.14 7.06
CA ARG A 138 -6.55 -8.05 7.21
C ARG A 138 -7.87 -7.30 7.16
N LYS A 139 -7.96 -6.11 7.76
CA LYS A 139 -9.16 -5.26 7.73
C LYS A 139 -9.53 -4.87 6.30
N PHE A 140 -8.60 -4.35 5.51
CA PHE A 140 -8.84 -4.04 4.09
C PHE A 140 -9.26 -5.27 3.28
N LYS A 141 -8.58 -6.42 3.49
CA LYS A 141 -8.98 -7.67 2.84
C LYS A 141 -10.39 -8.13 3.19
N ALA A 142 -10.84 -7.87 4.42
CA ALA A 142 -12.17 -8.23 4.87
C ALA A 142 -13.23 -7.31 4.25
N GLU A 143 -12.98 -5.99 4.16
CA GLU A 143 -13.88 -5.06 3.47
C GLU A 143 -13.97 -5.35 1.96
N HIS A 144 -12.90 -5.84 1.35
CA HIS A 144 -12.88 -6.26 -0.05
C HIS A 144 -13.34 -7.72 -0.26
N ALA A 145 -13.88 -8.37 0.77
CA ALA A 145 -14.36 -9.74 0.63
C ALA A 145 -15.45 -9.79 -0.45
N PRO A 146 -15.43 -10.79 -1.36
CA PRO A 146 -16.48 -10.91 -2.36
C PRO A 146 -17.85 -11.06 -1.69
N LEU A 147 -18.86 -10.43 -2.28
CA LEU A 147 -20.27 -10.50 -1.86
C LEU A 147 -20.88 -11.88 -2.19
N VAL A 148 -20.34 -12.95 -1.60
CA VAL A 148 -20.75 -14.35 -1.92
C VAL A 148 -22.19 -14.65 -1.48
N HIS A 149 -22.69 -13.94 -0.47
CA HIS A 149 -24.04 -14.12 0.07
C HIS A 149 -25.11 -13.36 -0.71
N ASP A 150 -24.72 -12.52 -1.67
CA ASP A 150 -25.65 -11.83 -2.53
C ASP A 150 -26.13 -12.77 -3.64
N ASP A 151 -27.45 -13.00 -3.71
CA ASP A 151 -28.06 -13.91 -4.66
C ASP A 151 -27.80 -13.51 -6.12
N GLU A 152 -27.65 -12.21 -6.40
CA GLU A 152 -27.35 -11.71 -7.74
C GLU A 152 -25.91 -12.04 -8.15
N VAL A 153 -24.98 -11.85 -7.21
CA VAL A 153 -23.56 -12.21 -7.41
C VAL A 153 -23.41 -13.72 -7.57
N ARG A 154 -24.19 -14.51 -6.82
CA ARG A 154 -24.21 -15.97 -6.93
C ARG A 154 -24.72 -16.43 -8.29
N LYS A 155 -25.86 -15.92 -8.76
CA LYS A 155 -26.40 -16.22 -10.10
C LYS A 155 -25.42 -15.83 -11.21
N SER A 156 -24.77 -14.67 -11.09
CA SER A 156 -23.76 -14.22 -12.05
C SER A 156 -22.53 -15.13 -12.07
N LYS A 157 -22.07 -15.60 -10.92
CA LYS A 157 -20.98 -16.60 -10.82
C LYS A 157 -21.39 -17.97 -11.35
N GLU A 158 -22.64 -18.40 -11.17
CA GLU A 158 -23.15 -19.64 -11.76
C GLU A 158 -23.20 -19.55 -13.29
N LYS A 159 -23.59 -18.38 -13.84
CA LYS A 159 -23.72 -18.14 -15.27
C LYS A 159 -22.38 -17.94 -15.99
N PHE A 160 -21.46 -17.18 -15.41
CA PHE A 160 -20.22 -16.74 -16.06
C PHE A 160 -18.94 -17.22 -15.38
N GLY A 161 -19.04 -17.78 -14.17
CA GLY A 161 -17.88 -18.28 -13.43
C GLY A 161 -17.33 -19.57 -14.03
N HIS A 162 -16.02 -19.75 -13.90
CA HIS A 162 -15.39 -20.99 -14.33
C HIS A 162 -15.80 -22.12 -13.40
N LYS A 163 -16.35 -23.20 -13.94
CA LYS A 163 -16.67 -24.40 -13.18
C LYS A 163 -15.35 -25.02 -12.72
N LYS A 164 -15.10 -25.00 -11.42
CA LYS A 164 -13.99 -25.79 -10.85
C LYS A 164 -14.35 -27.25 -11.01
N VAL A 165 -13.71 -27.94 -11.95
CA VAL A 165 -13.73 -29.41 -12.01
C VAL A 165 -13.03 -29.87 -10.73
N ARG A 166 -13.80 -30.43 -9.81
CA ARG A 166 -13.25 -31.13 -8.65
C ARG A 166 -12.75 -32.48 -9.19
N LEU A 167 -11.42 -32.64 -9.27
CA LEU A 167 -10.79 -33.95 -9.39
C LEU A 167 -10.91 -34.70 -8.06
#